data_AF-C5LN05-F1
#
_entry.id   AF-C5LN05-F1
#
_cell.length_a   1.000
_cell.length_b   1.000
_cell.length_c   1.000
_cell.angle_alpha   90.00
_cell.angle_beta   90.00
_cell.angle_gamma   90.00
#
_symmetry.space_group_name_H-M   'P 1'
#
loop_
_entity.id
_entity.type
_entity.pdbx_description
1 polymer ?
#
loop_
_entity_poly.entity_id
_entity_poly.type
_entity_poly.pdbx_seq_one_letter_code
_entity_poly.pdbx_strand_id
1 'polypeptide(L)'
;TSNVKAGHVFGIPIAGTHAHAFVNSFHSLDDLDEETRKSPDRRRSNHSGCSWSSASAQSVPAKVNTHEFVNCCNDGELAAFIRYAQAFPTTFLALVDTYETILSGVPNYLSVALGLWRVAGIQAVGIRLDSGDLAYVFEHESSGSVFNDC
;
A
#
# COMPACT_ATOMS: atom_id res chain seq x y z
N THR A 1 -1.63 1.40 20.39
CA THR A 1 -2.96 2.03 20.28
C THR A 1 -3.00 2.93 19.06
N SER A 2 -4.13 3.07 18.36
CA SER A 2 -4.26 4.06 17.27
C SER A 2 -4.58 5.47 17.78
N ASN A 3 -4.95 5.60 19.07
CA ASN A 3 -5.29 6.87 19.67
C ASN A 3 -4.02 7.69 19.96
N VAL A 4 -3.77 8.70 19.13
CA VAL A 4 -2.62 9.62 19.25
C VAL A 4 -2.64 10.39 20.57
N LYS A 5 -3.82 10.81 21.04
CA LYS A 5 -3.97 11.52 22.32
C LYS A 5 -3.55 10.63 23.49
N ALA A 6 -3.92 9.36 23.46
CA ALA A 6 -3.53 8.39 24.48
C ALA A 6 -2.02 8.13 24.44
N GLY A 7 -1.42 8.00 23.26
CA GLY A 7 0.03 7.83 23.14
C GLY A 7 0.82 9.06 23.63
N HIS A 8 0.34 10.27 23.34
CA HIS A 8 0.97 11.49 23.81
C HIS A 8 0.90 11.67 25.33
N VAL A 9 -0.27 11.41 25.93
CA VAL A 9 -0.49 11.65 27.37
C VAL A 9 0.08 10.53 28.23
N PHE A 10 -0.02 9.27 27.79
CA PHE A 10 0.30 8.10 28.61
C PHE A 10 1.53 7.34 28.13
N GLY A 11 2.23 7.80 27.09
CA GLY A 11 3.41 7.12 26.53
C GLY A 11 3.11 5.76 25.92
N ILE A 12 1.84 5.46 25.61
CA ILE A 12 1.44 4.18 25.04
C ILE A 12 1.94 4.14 23.57
N PRO A 13 2.64 3.07 23.14
CA PRO A 13 3.09 2.94 21.76
C PRO A 13 1.93 3.13 20.78
N ILE A 14 2.13 4.05 19.84
CA ILE A 14 1.15 4.34 18.79
C ILE A 14 1.45 3.44 17.60
N ALA A 15 0.43 2.72 17.13
CA ALA A 15 0.51 1.88 15.94
C ALA A 15 -0.82 1.97 15.20
N GLY A 16 -0.75 2.19 13.89
CA GLY A 16 -1.90 2.29 13.00
C GLY A 16 -1.46 2.15 11.55
N THR A 17 -2.34 1.65 10.71
CA THR A 17 -2.13 1.54 9.26
C THR A 17 -3.07 2.47 8.50
N HIS A 18 -3.12 2.33 7.18
CA HIS A 18 -4.15 2.95 6.36
C HIS A 18 -5.54 2.31 6.56
N ALA A 19 -6.59 2.95 6.05
CA ALA A 19 -7.97 2.50 6.14
C ALA A 19 -8.54 2.12 4.76
N HIS A 20 -9.70 1.47 4.74
CA HIS A 20 -10.46 1.22 3.50
C HIS A 20 -10.68 2.48 2.67
N ALA A 21 -11.00 3.61 3.32
CA ALA A 21 -11.21 4.88 2.64
C ALA A 21 -9.96 5.39 1.87
N PHE A 22 -8.76 5.03 2.32
CA PHE A 22 -7.53 5.35 1.61
C PHE A 22 -7.38 4.50 0.36
N VAL A 23 -7.66 3.19 0.42
CA VAL A 23 -7.61 2.32 -0.77
C VAL A 23 -8.66 2.74 -1.78
N ASN A 24 -9.88 3.04 -1.32
CA ASN A 24 -11.00 3.47 -2.17
C ASN A 24 -10.82 4.84 -2.82
N SER A 25 -9.85 5.66 -2.39
CA SER A 25 -9.59 6.96 -3.04
C SER A 25 -8.78 6.84 -4.33
N PHE A 26 -8.29 5.63 -4.67
CA PHE A 26 -7.56 5.34 -5.89
C PHE A 26 -8.42 4.54 -6.85
N HIS A 27 -8.34 4.88 -8.12
CA HIS A 27 -9.12 4.26 -9.19
C HIS A 27 -8.25 3.60 -10.25
N SER A 28 -7.01 4.06 -10.42
CA SER A 28 -6.10 3.52 -11.44
C SER A 28 -4.64 3.82 -11.13
N LEU A 29 -3.72 3.23 -11.89
CA LEU A 29 -2.30 3.55 -11.82
C LEU A 29 -1.98 4.99 -12.24
N ASP A 30 -2.86 5.65 -13.01
CA ASP A 30 -2.67 7.06 -13.39
C ASP A 30 -2.70 8.00 -12.17
N ASP A 31 -3.30 7.58 -11.06
CA ASP A 31 -3.31 8.34 -9.80
C ASP A 31 -1.90 8.49 -9.19
N LEU A 32 -0.93 7.70 -9.67
CA LEU A 32 0.49 7.83 -9.29
C LEU A 32 1.20 8.98 -10.03
N ASP A 33 0.68 9.42 -11.18
CA ASP A 33 1.32 10.42 -12.04
C ASP A 33 1.00 11.87 -11.65
N GLU A 34 0.02 12.11 -10.78
CA GLU A 34 -0.45 13.44 -10.37
C GLU A 34 0.61 14.29 -9.64
N GLU A 35 1.68 13.70 -9.10
CA GLU A 35 2.85 14.48 -8.61
C GLU A 35 3.58 15.22 -9.74
N THR A 36 3.46 14.76 -10.98
CA THR A 36 4.12 15.35 -12.16
C THR A 36 3.26 16.43 -12.82
N ARG A 37 1.95 16.49 -12.53
CA ARG A 37 0.97 17.29 -13.28
C ARG A 37 0.49 18.58 -12.60
N LYS A 38 1.15 19.02 -11.51
CA LYS A 38 0.95 20.36 -10.92
C LYS A 38 2.02 21.35 -11.35
N SER A 39 1.87 21.88 -12.57
CA SER A 39 1.76 23.34 -12.80
C SER A 39 1.38 23.58 -14.28
N PRO A 40 0.27 24.27 -14.55
CA PRO A 40 0.44 25.69 -14.80
C PRO A 40 -0.57 26.55 -14.02
N ASP A 41 -0.01 27.43 -13.20
CA ASP A 41 -0.55 28.75 -12.84
C ASP A 41 -2.00 28.84 -12.32
N ARG A 42 -2.14 28.90 -10.99
CA ARG A 42 -3.11 29.80 -10.33
C ARG A 42 -2.71 30.08 -8.88
N ARG A 43 -2.13 31.27 -8.69
CA ARG A 43 -2.14 32.15 -7.50
C ARG A 43 -2.02 31.50 -6.09
N ARG A 44 -0.79 31.62 -5.56
CA ARG A 44 -0.37 31.89 -4.15
C ARG A 44 -1.42 31.77 -3.03
N SER A 45 -1.08 30.95 -2.03
CA SER A 45 -0.89 31.43 -0.66
C SER A 45 0.37 30.82 -0.05
N ASN A 46 1.30 31.68 0.36
CA ASN A 46 2.55 31.33 1.02
C ASN A 46 2.24 30.73 2.41
N HIS A 47 2.27 29.41 2.53
CA HIS A 47 2.60 28.77 3.80
C HIS A 47 3.87 27.96 3.56
N SER A 48 4.88 28.25 4.38
CA SER A 48 6.16 27.58 4.43
C SER A 48 5.95 26.09 4.76
N GLY A 49 5.61 25.31 3.74
CA GLY A 49 5.59 23.85 3.79
C GLY A 49 7.01 23.38 3.56
N CYS A 50 7.56 22.68 4.54
CA CYS A 50 8.88 22.08 4.51
C CYS A 50 9.20 21.51 3.13
N SER A 51 10.34 21.90 2.57
CA SER A 51 10.95 21.17 1.45
C SER A 51 11.35 19.81 1.99
N TRP A 52 10.46 18.83 1.88
CA TRP A 52 10.82 17.44 2.07
C TRP A 52 11.61 17.04 0.84
N SER A 53 12.93 17.13 0.94
CA SER A 53 13.86 16.49 0.02
C SER A 53 13.63 14.98 0.11
N SER A 54 12.71 14.48 -0.70
CA SER A 54 12.35 13.07 -0.90
C SER A 54 13.46 12.33 -1.65
N ALA A 55 14.70 12.40 -1.18
CA ALA A 55 15.82 11.71 -1.77
C ALA A 55 15.78 10.18 -1.53
N SER A 56 14.99 9.70 -0.56
CA SER A 56 14.84 8.27 -0.23
C SER A 56 13.51 7.64 -0.68
N ALA A 57 12.48 8.44 -0.98
CA ALA A 57 11.20 7.93 -1.50
C ALA A 57 11.18 7.84 -3.04
N GLN A 58 12.05 8.59 -3.72
CA GLN A 58 12.21 8.57 -5.18
C GLN A 58 12.87 7.29 -5.74
N SER A 59 13.43 6.44 -4.88
CA SER A 59 14.13 5.24 -5.34
C SER A 59 13.24 4.02 -5.52
N VAL A 60 11.98 4.03 -5.02
CA VAL A 60 11.02 2.97 -5.36
C VAL A 60 10.46 3.30 -6.74
N PRO A 61 10.86 2.60 -7.82
CA PRO A 61 10.37 2.93 -9.15
C PRO A 61 8.86 2.77 -9.16
N ALA A 62 8.15 3.83 -9.59
CA ALA A 62 6.70 3.78 -9.86
C ALA A 62 6.34 2.66 -10.85
N LYS A 63 7.31 2.21 -11.64
CA LYS A 63 7.27 1.01 -12.48
C LYS A 63 8.10 -0.12 -11.86
N VAL A 64 7.57 -0.76 -10.82
CA VAL A 64 7.85 -2.19 -10.65
C VAL A 64 7.20 -2.87 -11.85
N ASN A 65 7.93 -3.69 -12.60
CA ASN A 65 7.35 -4.54 -13.65
C ASN A 65 6.47 -5.60 -12.96
N THR A 66 5.27 -5.21 -12.54
CA THR A 66 4.27 -6.03 -11.85
C THR A 66 3.53 -6.99 -12.79
N HIS A 67 3.87 -6.96 -14.08
CA HIS A 67 3.17 -7.68 -15.15
C HIS A 67 3.20 -9.22 -15.03
N GLU A 68 4.01 -9.79 -14.14
CA GLU A 68 4.06 -11.25 -13.91
C GLU A 68 2.89 -11.78 -13.06
N PHE A 69 2.17 -10.94 -12.28
CA PHE A 69 1.11 -11.42 -11.37
C PHE A 69 -0.21 -10.62 -11.41
N VAL A 70 -0.29 -9.52 -12.18
CA VAL A 70 -1.29 -8.46 -11.98
C VAL A 70 -2.39 -8.39 -13.05
N ASN A 71 -2.50 -9.37 -13.96
CA ASN A 71 -3.42 -9.24 -15.10
C ASN A 71 -4.93 -9.29 -14.73
N CYS A 72 -5.30 -9.60 -13.48
CA CYS A 72 -6.69 -9.62 -13.00
C CYS A 72 -6.92 -8.79 -11.72
N CYS A 73 -5.90 -8.09 -11.22
CA CYS A 73 -5.98 -7.37 -9.95
C CYS A 73 -6.51 -5.94 -10.15
N ASN A 74 -7.03 -5.34 -9.08
CA ASN A 74 -7.52 -3.97 -9.13
C ASN A 74 -6.34 -2.97 -9.14
N ASP A 75 -6.24 -2.20 -10.22
CA ASP A 75 -5.20 -1.18 -10.42
C ASP A 75 -5.21 -0.08 -9.34
N GLY A 76 -6.39 0.33 -8.87
CA GLY A 76 -6.52 1.35 -7.82
C GLY A 76 -5.96 0.85 -6.48
N GLU A 77 -6.20 -0.42 -6.16
CA GLU A 77 -5.64 -1.04 -4.95
C GLU A 77 -4.11 -1.12 -5.01
N LEU A 78 -3.57 -1.50 -6.17
CA LEU A 78 -2.13 -1.50 -6.40
C LEU A 78 -1.54 -0.08 -6.27
N ALA A 79 -2.18 0.93 -6.86
CA ALA A 79 -1.75 2.33 -6.74
C ALA A 79 -1.72 2.79 -5.27
N ALA A 80 -2.77 2.46 -4.50
CA ALA A 80 -2.83 2.77 -3.08
C ALA A 80 -1.66 2.12 -2.30
N PHE A 81 -1.37 0.85 -2.57
CA PHE A 81 -0.27 0.13 -1.92
C PHE A 81 1.10 0.71 -2.27
N ILE A 82 1.35 1.03 -3.54
CA ILE A 82 2.58 1.69 -3.97
C ILE A 82 2.74 3.02 -3.24
N ARG A 83 1.68 3.84 -3.18
CA ARG A 83 1.73 5.15 -2.53
C ARG A 83 1.98 5.05 -1.04
N TYR A 84 1.37 4.06 -0.39
CA TYR A 84 1.58 3.78 1.03
C TYR A 84 3.01 3.28 1.30
N ALA A 85 3.53 2.38 0.46
CA ALA A 85 4.91 1.90 0.52
C ALA A 85 5.94 3.02 0.33
N GLN A 86 5.68 3.99 -0.54
CA GLN A 86 6.54 5.16 -0.71
C GLN A 86 6.57 6.06 0.53
N ALA A 87 5.42 6.21 1.21
CA ALA A 87 5.31 7.03 2.41
C ALA A 87 5.92 6.35 3.65
N PHE A 88 5.73 5.03 3.78
CA PHE A 88 6.12 4.23 4.94
C PHE A 88 6.85 2.93 4.55
N PRO A 89 8.03 3.02 3.91
CA PRO A 89 8.70 1.85 3.32
C PRO A 89 9.10 0.81 4.37
N THR A 90 9.54 1.24 5.55
CA THR A 90 9.99 0.35 6.64
C THR A 90 8.86 -0.31 7.43
N THR A 91 7.62 0.18 7.29
CA THR A 91 6.45 -0.27 8.07
C THR A 91 5.26 -0.56 7.15
N PHE A 92 5.55 -1.09 5.97
CA PHE A 92 4.54 -1.43 4.98
C PHE A 92 3.67 -2.60 5.47
N LEU A 93 2.44 -2.27 5.90
CA LEU A 93 1.39 -3.21 6.29
C LEU A 93 0.14 -2.87 5.46
N ALA A 94 -0.26 -3.77 4.56
CA ALA A 94 -1.34 -3.52 3.60
C ALA A 94 -2.67 -4.13 4.05
N LEU A 95 -3.75 -3.38 3.87
CA LEU A 95 -5.12 -3.87 4.01
C LEU A 95 -5.57 -4.50 2.68
N VAL A 96 -5.78 -5.81 2.67
CA VAL A 96 -5.96 -6.58 1.42
C VAL A 96 -7.41 -7.03 1.16
N ASP A 97 -8.33 -6.77 2.09
CA ASP A 97 -9.73 -7.18 2.02
C ASP A 97 -10.68 -6.05 1.58
N THR A 98 -10.16 -5.07 0.84
CA THR A 98 -11.01 -3.97 0.32
C THR A 98 -11.87 -4.42 -0.86
N TYR A 99 -11.31 -5.27 -1.73
CA TYR A 99 -12.01 -5.89 -2.85
C TYR A 99 -11.97 -7.42 -2.67
N GLU A 100 -11.19 -8.12 -3.50
CA GLU A 100 -11.01 -9.56 -3.44
C GLU A 100 -9.63 -9.90 -2.85
N THR A 101 -9.61 -10.46 -1.64
CA THR A 101 -8.38 -10.75 -0.91
C THR A 101 -7.42 -11.63 -1.70
N ILE A 102 -7.89 -12.76 -2.23
CA ILE A 102 -7.03 -13.77 -2.86
C ILE A 102 -6.65 -13.39 -4.29
N LEU A 103 -7.58 -12.81 -5.05
CA LEU A 103 -7.40 -12.54 -6.48
C LEU A 103 -6.81 -11.16 -6.76
N SER A 104 -6.95 -10.20 -5.83
CA SER A 104 -6.47 -8.82 -6.01
C SER A 104 -5.53 -8.40 -4.87
N GLY A 105 -6.00 -8.45 -3.62
CA GLY A 105 -5.29 -7.86 -2.49
C GLY A 105 -3.93 -8.49 -2.20
N VAL A 106 -3.88 -9.83 -2.09
CA VAL A 106 -2.64 -10.59 -1.83
C VAL A 106 -1.65 -10.48 -3.01
N PRO A 107 -2.05 -10.68 -4.28
CA PRO A 107 -1.16 -10.46 -5.42
C PRO A 107 -0.61 -9.03 -5.51
N ASN A 108 -1.45 -8.02 -5.27
CA ASN A 108 -1.03 -6.61 -5.25
C ASN A 108 -0.03 -6.33 -4.12
N TYR A 109 -0.30 -6.84 -2.91
CA TYR A 109 0.62 -6.72 -1.79
C TYR A 109 1.97 -7.38 -2.08
N LEU A 110 1.96 -8.62 -2.60
CA LEU A 110 3.18 -9.36 -2.91
C LEU A 110 4.02 -8.64 -3.95
N SER A 111 3.38 -8.07 -4.98
CA SER A 111 4.03 -7.28 -6.02
C SER A 111 4.79 -6.08 -5.44
N VAL A 112 4.16 -5.33 -4.52
CA VAL A 112 4.77 -4.16 -3.87
C VAL A 112 5.86 -4.59 -2.87
N ALA A 113 5.60 -5.63 -2.07
CA ALA A 113 6.57 -6.16 -1.11
C ALA A 113 7.84 -6.67 -1.80
N LEU A 114 7.70 -7.39 -2.91
CA LEU A 114 8.81 -7.85 -3.72
C LEU A 114 9.58 -6.67 -4.34
N GLY A 115 8.87 -5.64 -4.80
CA GLY A 115 9.45 -4.40 -5.28
C GLY A 115 10.32 -3.71 -4.22
N LEU A 116 9.79 -3.54 -3.01
CA LEU A 116 10.50 -2.97 -1.86
C LEU A 116 11.76 -3.78 -1.51
N TRP A 117 11.64 -5.11 -1.50
CA TRP A 117 12.76 -5.98 -1.19
C TRP A 117 13.87 -5.92 -2.25
N ARG A 118 13.50 -5.97 -3.54
CA ARG A 118 14.47 -5.93 -4.64
C ARG A 118 15.21 -4.60 -4.74
N VAL A 119 14.53 -3.50 -4.44
CA VAL A 119 15.07 -2.15 -4.67
C VAL A 119 15.76 -1.59 -3.42
N ALA A 120 15.14 -1.75 -2.26
CA ALA A 120 15.61 -1.15 -1.02
C ALA A 120 16.10 -2.18 0.01
N GLY A 121 15.93 -3.48 -0.24
CA GLY A 121 16.24 -4.54 0.72
C GLY A 121 15.32 -4.53 1.95
N ILE A 122 14.19 -3.80 1.88
CA ILE A 122 13.27 -3.63 3.01
C ILE A 122 12.22 -4.74 2.98
N GLN A 123 11.99 -5.35 4.14
CA GLN A 123 10.94 -6.36 4.31
C GLN A 123 9.62 -5.68 4.65
N ALA A 124 8.56 -6.08 3.94
CA ALA A 124 7.19 -5.72 4.30
C ALA A 124 6.81 -6.37 5.64
N VAL A 125 5.96 -5.69 6.42
CA VAL A 125 5.57 -6.13 7.77
C VAL A 125 4.49 -7.21 7.72
N GLY A 126 3.55 -7.12 6.78
CA GLY A 126 2.47 -8.09 6.65
C GLY A 126 1.21 -7.54 5.98
N ILE A 127 0.11 -8.28 6.14
CA ILE A 127 -1.23 -7.94 5.64
C ILE A 127 -2.23 -7.81 6.79
N ARG A 128 -3.28 -7.02 6.58
CA ARG A 128 -4.44 -6.91 7.48
C ARG A 128 -5.70 -7.42 6.76
N LEU A 129 -6.46 -8.25 7.47
CA LEU A 129 -7.78 -8.76 7.09
C LEU A 129 -8.78 -8.28 8.15
N ASP A 130 -9.71 -7.41 7.76
CA ASP A 130 -10.76 -6.86 8.63
C ASP A 130 -12.11 -7.59 8.41
N SER A 131 -12.23 -8.43 7.38
CA SER A 131 -13.43 -9.16 6.99
C SER A 131 -13.15 -10.61 6.52
N GLY A 132 -14.20 -11.46 6.53
CA GLY A 132 -14.14 -12.89 6.19
C GLY A 132 -14.07 -13.82 7.41
N ASP A 133 -14.41 -15.10 7.20
CA ASP A 133 -14.14 -16.15 8.20
C ASP A 133 -12.67 -16.56 8.08
N LEU A 134 -11.85 -16.09 9.01
CA LEU A 134 -10.41 -16.40 9.04
C LEU A 134 -10.17 -17.90 9.03
N ALA A 135 -11.05 -18.70 9.67
CA ALA A 135 -10.91 -20.15 9.70
C ALA A 135 -11.04 -20.76 8.30
N TYR A 136 -11.98 -20.26 7.49
CA TYR A 136 -12.22 -20.75 6.14
C TYR A 136 -11.06 -20.40 5.18
N VAL A 137 -10.47 -19.21 5.32
CA VAL A 137 -9.32 -18.78 4.50
C VAL A 137 -8.10 -19.68 4.75
N PHE A 138 -7.81 -20.02 6.00
CA PHE A 138 -6.68 -20.91 6.33
C PHE A 138 -6.92 -22.38 5.91
N GLU A 139 -8.16 -22.86 6.00
CA GLU A 139 -8.50 -24.25 5.68
C GLU A 139 -8.46 -24.51 4.17
N HIS A 140 -8.82 -23.51 3.35
CA HIS A 140 -8.72 -23.60 1.89
C HIS A 140 -7.29 -23.37 1.35
N GLU A 141 -6.45 -22.59 2.06
CA GLU A 141 -5.01 -22.47 1.75
C GLU A 141 -4.25 -23.77 2.03
N SER A 142 -4.59 -24.48 3.11
CA SER A 142 -3.99 -25.78 3.47
C SER A 142 -4.23 -26.88 2.43
N SER A 143 -5.21 -26.67 1.55
CA SER A 143 -5.61 -27.61 0.49
C SER A 143 -4.87 -27.38 -0.84
N GLY A 144 -3.96 -26.40 -0.94
CA GLY A 144 -2.95 -26.31 -2.00
C GLY A 144 -3.44 -26.08 -3.44
N SER A 145 -4.72 -25.74 -3.67
CA SER A 145 -5.27 -25.69 -5.03
C SER A 145 -5.21 -24.32 -5.72
N VAL A 146 -4.98 -23.21 -5.00
CA VAL A 146 -5.16 -21.85 -5.55
C VAL A 146 -3.97 -21.35 -6.38
N PHE A 147 -2.76 -21.86 -6.13
CA PHE A 147 -1.55 -21.42 -6.84
C PHE A 147 -1.25 -22.20 -8.13
N ASN A 148 -2.06 -23.20 -8.48
CA ASN A 148 -1.76 -24.11 -9.59
C ASN A 148 -2.46 -23.78 -10.91
N ASP A 149 -3.37 -22.80 -10.93
CA ASP A 149 -4.20 -22.47 -12.11
C ASP A 149 -3.85 -21.09 -12.73
N CYS A 150 -2.59 -20.66 -12.65
CA CYS A 150 -2.04 -19.54 -13.43
C CYS A 150 -0.97 -20.03 -14.41
#